data_AF-A0A2V6YVX1-F1
#
_entry.id   AF-A0A2V6YVX1-F1
#
_cell.length_a   1.000
_cell.length_b   1.000
_cell.length_c   1.000
_cell.angle_alpha   90.00
_cell.angle_beta   90.00
_cell.angle_gamma   90.00
#
_symmetry.space_group_name_H-M   'P 1'
#
loop_
_entity.id
_entity.type
_entity.pdbx_description
1 polymer ?
#
loop_
_entity_poly.entity_id
_entity_poly.type
_entity_poly.pdbx_seq_one_letter_code
_entity_poly.pdbx_strand_id
1 'polypeptide(L)'
;MASTLGPMLLSATVRDVLADHAIGTEAQLAWQARLLKVEQAMARGDFAVAESLWREAYAAALKSRHWEGVIAAGDTYRALGARAGFTTAAVAKARQAYLAALFRARSERSLAGVLITAERFAELGDREVVEQCIRVAQKVVDQSRDPYAEEHLRAFTERWAASAQGIDGLGLTP
;
A
#
# COMPACT_ATOMS: atom_id res chain seq x y z
N MET A 1 -26.56 -9.28 -58.40
CA MET A 1 -26.35 -8.76 -57.03
C MET A 1 -25.78 -9.88 -56.18
N ALA A 2 -24.49 -9.83 -55.86
CA ALA A 2 -23.86 -10.72 -54.88
C ALA A 2 -22.71 -9.93 -54.25
N SER A 3 -22.98 -9.31 -53.10
CA SER A 3 -21.96 -8.64 -52.30
C SER A 3 -21.43 -9.61 -51.26
N THR A 4 -20.15 -9.94 -51.39
CA THR A 4 -19.35 -10.68 -50.42
C THR A 4 -19.12 -9.82 -49.18
N LEU A 5 -19.70 -10.22 -48.04
CA LEU A 5 -19.40 -9.69 -46.72
C LEU A 5 -18.04 -10.25 -46.25
N GLY A 6 -17.06 -9.37 -46.06
CA GLY A 6 -15.77 -9.71 -45.47
C GLY A 6 -15.86 -9.84 -43.94
N PRO A 7 -15.09 -10.76 -43.31
CA PRO A 7 -15.06 -10.86 -41.86
C PRO A 7 -14.20 -9.74 -41.26
N MET A 8 -14.82 -8.91 -40.42
CA MET A 8 -14.11 -7.98 -39.54
C MET A 8 -13.40 -8.76 -38.42
N LEU A 9 -12.08 -8.66 -38.37
CA LEU A 9 -11.22 -9.17 -37.31
C LEU A 9 -11.52 -8.48 -35.96
N LEU A 10 -11.92 -9.26 -34.95
CA LEU A 10 -11.77 -8.92 -33.53
C LEU A 10 -10.53 -9.65 -33.01
N SER A 11 -9.35 -9.04 -33.09
CA SER A 11 -8.14 -9.59 -32.48
C SER A 11 -7.19 -8.51 -31.96
N ALA A 12 -7.63 -7.74 -30.95
CA ALA A 12 -6.80 -6.68 -30.39
C ALA A 12 -7.03 -6.40 -28.88
N THR A 13 -7.19 -7.40 -28.02
CA THR A 13 -7.22 -7.15 -26.55
C THR A 13 -6.48 -8.14 -25.66
N VAL A 14 -5.93 -9.25 -26.20
CA VAL A 14 -5.28 -10.27 -25.34
C VAL A 14 -3.79 -9.95 -25.07
N ARG A 15 -3.09 -9.25 -25.98
CA ARG A 15 -1.65 -8.95 -25.80
C ARG A 15 -1.37 -7.91 -24.72
N ASP A 16 -2.18 -6.85 -24.63
CA ASP A 16 -1.95 -5.78 -23.66
C ASP A 16 -2.19 -6.23 -22.21
N VAL A 17 -3.21 -7.07 -21.98
CA VAL A 17 -3.52 -7.59 -20.64
C VAL A 17 -2.42 -8.54 -20.14
N LEU A 18 -1.87 -9.38 -21.01
CA LEU A 18 -0.77 -10.29 -20.64
C LEU A 18 0.54 -9.56 -20.40
N ALA A 19 0.84 -8.51 -21.17
CA ALA A 19 2.02 -7.68 -20.97
C ALA A 19 1.93 -6.87 -19.66
N ASP A 20 0.76 -6.30 -19.35
CA ASP A 20 0.52 -5.57 -18.10
C ASP A 20 0.63 -6.50 -16.88
N HIS A 21 0.13 -7.73 -17.00
CA HIS A 21 0.24 -8.74 -15.95
C HIS A 21 1.68 -9.25 -15.74
N ALA A 22 2.43 -9.47 -16.83
CA ALA A 22 3.84 -9.88 -16.76
C ALA A 22 4.73 -8.78 -16.16
N ILE A 23 4.53 -7.53 -16.59
CA ILE A 23 5.21 -6.36 -16.01
C ILE A 23 4.85 -6.21 -14.52
N GLY A 24 3.58 -6.39 -14.17
CA GLY A 24 3.13 -6.40 -12.77
C GLY A 24 3.83 -7.48 -11.94
N THR A 25 3.94 -8.70 -12.46
CA THR A 25 4.58 -9.84 -11.77
C THR A 25 6.09 -9.65 -11.59
N GLU A 26 6.80 -9.23 -12.64
CA GLU A 26 8.23 -8.95 -12.57
C GLU A 26 8.53 -7.78 -11.63
N ALA A 27 7.75 -6.70 -11.73
CA ALA A 27 7.89 -5.56 -10.83
C ALA A 27 7.57 -5.94 -9.37
N GLN A 28 6.61 -6.85 -9.15
CA GLN A 28 6.24 -7.35 -7.83
C GLN A 28 7.39 -8.12 -7.17
N LEU A 29 7.98 -9.06 -7.90
CA LEU A 29 9.15 -9.81 -7.42
C LEU A 29 10.38 -8.90 -7.25
N ALA A 30 10.51 -7.89 -8.12
CA ALA A 30 11.64 -6.97 -8.14
C ALA A 30 11.71 -6.08 -6.89
N TRP A 31 10.59 -5.59 -6.35
CA TRP A 31 10.62 -4.77 -5.12
C TRP A 31 10.89 -5.62 -3.88
N GLN A 32 10.29 -6.81 -3.78
CA GLN A 32 10.49 -7.73 -2.64
C GLN A 32 11.97 -8.12 -2.51
N ALA A 33 12.57 -8.57 -3.61
CA ALA A 33 13.99 -8.94 -3.64
C ALA A 33 14.92 -7.76 -3.28
N ARG A 34 14.51 -6.52 -3.61
CA ARG A 34 15.28 -5.32 -3.24
C ARG A 34 15.12 -4.97 -1.77
N LEU A 35 13.92 -5.05 -1.20
CA LEU A 35 13.71 -4.80 0.24
C LEU A 35 14.49 -5.81 1.11
N LEU A 36 14.58 -7.08 0.71
CA LEU A 36 15.44 -8.06 1.39
C LEU A 36 16.91 -7.61 1.42
N LYS A 37 17.42 -6.99 0.35
CA LYS A 37 18.79 -6.44 0.33
C LYS A 37 18.93 -5.23 1.26
N VAL A 38 17.90 -4.40 1.38
CA VAL A 38 17.86 -3.29 2.36
C VAL A 38 17.97 -3.84 3.77
N GLU A 39 17.17 -4.85 4.12
CA GLU A 39 17.19 -5.49 5.43
C GLU A 39 18.55 -6.12 5.74
N GLN A 40 19.17 -6.80 4.77
CA GLN A 40 20.52 -7.35 4.92
C GLN A 40 21.56 -6.25 5.15
N ALA A 41 21.47 -5.11 4.46
CA ALA A 41 22.37 -3.98 4.70
C ALA A 41 22.14 -3.35 6.08
N MET A 42 20.88 -3.18 6.51
CA MET A 42 20.55 -2.74 7.87
C MET A 42 21.10 -3.68 8.94
N ALA A 43 21.02 -5.00 8.72
CA ALA A 43 21.53 -6.01 9.66
C ALA A 43 23.05 -5.95 9.82
N ARG A 44 23.78 -5.48 8.80
CA ARG A 44 25.23 -5.24 8.87
C ARG A 44 25.60 -3.86 9.43
N GLY A 45 24.62 -2.98 9.66
CA GLY A 45 24.86 -1.59 10.06
C GLY A 45 25.25 -0.66 8.91
N ASP A 46 25.19 -1.12 7.66
CA ASP A 46 25.52 -0.32 6.47
C ASP A 46 24.33 0.56 6.07
N PHE A 47 23.98 1.55 6.90
CA PHE A 47 22.76 2.35 6.70
C PHE A 47 22.78 3.20 5.42
N ALA A 48 23.95 3.66 4.98
CA ALA A 48 24.10 4.38 3.71
C ALA A 48 23.79 3.47 2.50
N VAL A 49 24.24 2.22 2.54
CA VAL A 49 23.94 1.22 1.50
C VAL A 49 22.46 0.85 1.55
N ALA A 50 21.91 0.65 2.76
CA ALA A 50 20.50 0.37 2.96
C ALA A 50 19.61 1.48 2.37
N GLU A 51 19.96 2.76 2.58
CA GLU A 51 19.21 3.88 2.02
C GLU A 51 19.26 3.92 0.49
N SER A 52 20.43 3.65 -0.11
CA SER A 52 20.55 3.58 -1.57
C SER A 52 19.70 2.46 -2.17
N LEU A 53 19.81 1.26 -1.60
CA LEU A 53 19.00 0.11 -2.01
C LEU A 53 17.50 0.36 -1.80
N TRP A 54 17.15 1.09 -0.74
CA TRP A 54 15.76 1.45 -0.47
C TRP A 54 15.19 2.36 -1.55
N ARG A 55 15.96 3.35 -2.05
CA ARG A 55 15.49 4.22 -3.14
C ARG A 55 15.16 3.42 -4.40
N GLU A 56 15.97 2.42 -4.72
CA GLU A 56 15.70 1.50 -5.84
C GLU A 56 14.46 0.62 -5.58
N ALA A 57 14.32 0.10 -4.37
CA ALA A 57 13.17 -0.71 -3.96
C ALA A 57 11.87 0.12 -4.03
N TYR A 58 11.88 1.36 -3.54
CA TYR A 58 10.75 2.27 -3.58
C TYR A 58 10.36 2.62 -5.02
N ALA A 59 11.34 2.87 -5.89
CA ALA A 59 11.08 3.09 -7.32
C ALA A 59 10.44 1.86 -7.99
N ALA A 60 10.91 0.64 -7.68
CA ALA A 60 10.31 -0.59 -8.17
C ALA A 60 8.88 -0.80 -7.64
N ALA A 61 8.66 -0.56 -6.35
CA ALA A 61 7.33 -0.61 -5.72
C ALA A 61 6.36 0.38 -6.38
N LEU A 62 6.80 1.60 -6.66
CA LEU A 62 5.98 2.57 -7.39
C LEU A 62 5.65 2.08 -8.81
N LYS A 63 6.58 1.42 -9.50
CA LYS A 63 6.35 0.85 -10.83
C LYS A 63 5.43 -0.37 -10.84
N SER A 64 5.36 -1.15 -9.75
CA SER A 64 4.49 -2.33 -9.66
C SER A 64 3.00 -2.00 -9.78
N ARG A 65 2.61 -0.73 -9.61
CA ARG A 65 1.21 -0.24 -9.60
C ARG A 65 0.31 -0.85 -8.52
N HIS A 66 0.83 -1.74 -7.69
CA HIS A 66 0.14 -2.34 -6.55
C HIS A 66 0.42 -1.56 -5.25
N TRP A 67 -0.46 -1.72 -4.26
CA TRP A 67 -0.38 -1.01 -2.99
C TRP A 67 0.64 -1.66 -2.02
N GLU A 68 0.78 -2.99 -2.06
CA GLU A 68 1.60 -3.81 -1.16
C GLU A 68 3.05 -3.33 -1.12
N GLY A 69 3.67 -3.20 -2.29
CA GLY A 69 5.07 -2.82 -2.38
C GLY A 69 5.32 -1.42 -1.84
N VAL A 70 4.36 -0.51 -1.98
CA VAL A 70 4.50 0.87 -1.50
C VAL A 70 4.37 0.93 0.03
N ILE A 71 3.46 0.15 0.62
CA ILE A 71 3.38 -0.02 2.08
C ILE A 71 4.68 -0.62 2.62
N ALA A 72 5.12 -1.74 2.05
CA ALA A 72 6.33 -2.43 2.49
C ALA A 72 7.58 -1.53 2.41
N ALA A 73 7.69 -0.72 1.35
CA ALA A 73 8.76 0.26 1.23
C ALA A 73 8.66 1.37 2.28
N GLY A 74 7.44 1.84 2.62
CA GLY A 74 7.22 2.79 3.71
C GLY A 74 7.64 2.22 5.07
N ASP A 75 7.22 0.99 5.38
CA ASP A 75 7.58 0.29 6.62
C ASP A 75 9.09 0.08 6.74
N THR A 76 9.72 -0.36 5.65
CA THR A 76 11.18 -0.54 5.60
C THR A 76 11.92 0.78 5.85
N TYR A 77 11.42 1.90 5.31
CA TYR A 77 12.08 3.20 5.53
C TYR A 77 11.92 3.70 6.96
N ARG A 78 10.77 3.46 7.60
CA ARG A 78 10.59 3.74 9.05
C ARG A 78 11.59 2.97 9.87
N ALA A 79 11.74 1.67 9.60
CA ALA A 79 12.69 0.82 10.31
C ALA A 79 14.15 1.27 10.08
N LEU A 80 14.49 1.69 8.85
CA LEU A 80 15.80 2.27 8.55
C LEU A 80 16.04 3.56 9.34
N GLY A 81 15.10 4.52 9.28
CA GLY A 81 15.25 5.80 9.96
C GLY A 81 15.31 5.69 11.48
N ALA A 82 14.57 4.75 12.06
CA ALA A 82 14.65 4.45 13.50
C ALA A 82 16.03 3.93 13.91
N ARG A 83 16.67 3.07 13.09
CA ARG A 83 18.00 2.51 13.36
C ARG A 83 19.14 3.46 13.04
N ALA A 84 18.97 4.32 12.04
CA ALA A 84 19.99 5.25 11.55
C ALA A 84 19.85 6.68 12.11
N GLY A 85 18.86 6.95 12.97
CA GLY A 85 18.74 8.22 13.71
C GLY A 85 18.05 9.36 12.96
N PHE A 86 17.23 9.08 11.94
CA PHE A 86 16.49 10.10 11.15
C PHE A 86 14.96 9.88 11.15
N THR A 87 14.41 9.45 12.28
CA THR A 87 13.00 9.06 12.45
C THR A 87 11.98 10.06 11.86
N THR A 88 12.13 11.37 12.09
CA THR A 88 11.19 12.38 11.60
C THR A 88 11.06 12.38 10.07
N ALA A 89 12.20 12.36 9.37
CA ALA A 89 12.22 12.30 7.91
C ALA A 89 11.65 10.96 7.40
N ALA A 90 11.95 9.87 8.10
CA ALA A 90 11.45 8.55 7.78
C ALA A 90 9.91 8.45 7.89
N VAL A 91 9.34 9.00 8.97
CA VAL A 91 7.89 9.08 9.20
C VAL A 91 7.22 9.92 8.12
N ALA A 92 7.77 11.09 7.78
CA ALA A 92 7.23 11.93 6.71
C ALA A 92 7.21 11.18 5.36
N LYS A 93 8.26 10.42 5.05
CA LYS A 93 8.33 9.62 3.82
C LYS A 93 7.39 8.43 3.83
N ALA A 94 7.24 7.75 4.96
CA ALA A 94 6.29 6.66 5.12
C ALA A 94 4.85 7.14 4.94
N ARG A 95 4.50 8.31 5.50
CA ARG A 95 3.20 8.96 5.28
C ARG A 95 2.91 9.17 3.79
N GLN A 96 3.89 9.63 3.01
CA GLN A 96 3.75 9.75 1.55
C GLN A 96 3.51 8.40 0.87
N ALA A 97 4.23 7.36 1.29
CA ALA A 97 4.07 6.02 0.76
C ALA A 97 2.68 5.45 1.07
N TYR A 98 2.20 5.60 2.31
CA TYR A 98 0.87 5.15 2.72
C TYR A 98 -0.25 5.91 1.98
N LEU A 99 -0.10 7.22 1.73
CA LEU A 99 -1.07 7.95 0.90
C LEU A 99 -1.13 7.38 -0.52
N ALA A 100 0.02 7.10 -1.14
CA ALA A 100 0.07 6.49 -2.46
C ALA A 100 -0.55 5.08 -2.47
N ALA A 101 -0.33 4.29 -1.43
CA ALA A 101 -0.95 2.99 -1.25
C ALA A 101 -2.48 3.08 -1.10
N LEU A 102 -2.99 4.05 -0.32
CA LEU A 102 -4.44 4.28 -0.16
C LEU A 102 -5.12 4.54 -1.50
N PHE A 103 -4.52 5.39 -2.35
CA PHE A 103 -5.08 5.69 -3.66
C PHE A 103 -5.13 4.45 -4.56
N ARG A 104 -4.08 3.62 -4.54
CA ARG A 104 -4.02 2.36 -5.30
C ARG A 104 -5.03 1.34 -4.80
N ALA A 105 -5.03 1.05 -3.50
CA ALA A 105 -5.96 0.12 -2.88
C ALA A 105 -7.43 0.52 -3.16
N ARG A 106 -7.75 1.81 -3.08
CA ARG A 106 -9.07 2.33 -3.46
C ARG A 106 -9.38 2.09 -4.95
N SER A 107 -8.43 2.36 -5.84
CA SER A 107 -8.63 2.15 -7.29
C SER A 107 -8.83 0.67 -7.65
N GLU A 108 -8.18 -0.22 -6.91
CA GLU A 108 -8.30 -1.67 -7.03
C GLU A 108 -9.53 -2.22 -6.29
N ARG A 109 -10.29 -1.36 -5.58
CA ARG A 109 -11.38 -1.76 -4.66
C ARG A 109 -10.93 -2.81 -3.63
N SER A 110 -9.68 -2.73 -3.20
CA SER A 110 -9.10 -3.63 -2.20
C SER A 110 -9.42 -3.12 -0.80
N LEU A 111 -10.41 -3.75 -0.14
CA LEU A 111 -10.72 -3.46 1.26
C LEU A 111 -9.50 -3.72 2.15
N ALA A 112 -8.83 -4.86 1.94
CA ALA A 112 -7.63 -5.22 2.68
C ALA A 112 -6.55 -4.13 2.58
N GLY A 113 -6.26 -3.65 1.36
CA GLY A 113 -5.26 -2.60 1.16
C GLY A 113 -5.64 -1.29 1.86
N VAL A 114 -6.93 -0.91 1.86
CA VAL A 114 -7.40 0.29 2.59
C VAL A 114 -7.24 0.12 4.09
N LEU A 115 -7.63 -1.02 4.66
CA LEU A 115 -7.54 -1.28 6.10
C LEU A 115 -6.10 -1.40 6.59
N ILE A 116 -5.23 -2.08 5.85
CA ILE A 116 -3.79 -2.15 6.18
C ILE A 116 -3.18 -0.74 6.16
N THR A 117 -3.51 0.07 5.15
CA THR A 117 -3.03 1.46 5.09
C THR A 117 -3.53 2.30 6.27
N ALA A 118 -4.78 2.10 6.68
CA ALA A 118 -5.35 2.76 7.86
C ALA A 118 -4.59 2.39 9.14
N GLU A 119 -4.25 1.12 9.33
CA GLU A 119 -3.42 0.67 10.44
C GLU A 119 -2.03 1.32 10.43
N ARG A 120 -1.41 1.46 9.26
CA ARG A 120 -0.12 2.16 9.16
C ARG A 120 -0.22 3.64 9.54
N PHE A 121 -1.31 4.33 9.17
CA PHE A 121 -1.55 5.71 9.62
C PHE A 121 -1.83 5.78 11.13
N ALA A 122 -2.55 4.81 11.69
CA ALA A 122 -2.78 4.71 13.13
C ALA A 122 -1.45 4.59 13.90
N GLU A 123 -0.52 3.77 13.41
CA GLU A 123 0.84 3.65 13.98
C GLU A 123 1.66 4.94 13.91
N LEU A 124 1.34 5.86 12.99
CA LEU A 124 1.95 7.19 12.91
C LEU A 124 1.25 8.24 13.79
N GLY A 125 0.11 7.89 14.40
CA GLY A 125 -0.74 8.82 15.16
C GLY A 125 -1.63 9.72 14.30
N ASP A 126 -1.76 9.43 13.00
CA ASP A 126 -2.50 10.26 12.03
C ASP A 126 -4.03 10.01 12.11
N ARG A 127 -4.64 10.30 13.27
CA ARG A 127 -6.04 9.95 13.61
C ARG A 127 -7.06 10.38 12.55
N GLU A 128 -7.00 11.63 12.11
CA GLU A 128 -7.92 12.17 11.09
C GLU A 128 -7.83 11.40 9.76
N VAL A 129 -6.64 10.92 9.41
CA VAL A 129 -6.42 10.13 8.19
C VAL A 129 -7.00 8.74 8.34
N VAL A 130 -6.90 8.12 9.52
CA VAL A 130 -7.54 6.82 9.81
C VAL A 130 -9.04 6.90 9.62
N GLU A 131 -9.70 7.94 10.13
CA GLU A 131 -11.14 8.15 9.91
C GLU A 131 -11.49 8.32 8.43
N GLN A 132 -10.64 9.01 7.67
CA GLN A 132 -10.82 9.12 6.22
C GLN A 132 -10.65 7.76 5.53
N CYS A 133 -9.71 6.93 5.97
CA CYS A 133 -9.57 5.56 5.47
C CYS A 133 -10.81 4.72 5.77
N ILE A 134 -11.43 4.85 6.95
CA ILE A 134 -12.71 4.17 7.27
C ILE A 134 -13.82 4.60 6.31
N ARG A 135 -13.94 5.90 6.01
CA ARG A 135 -14.91 6.41 5.01
C ARG A 135 -14.62 5.89 3.60
N VAL A 136 -13.37 5.71 3.22
CA VAL A 136 -12.99 5.09 1.95
C VAL A 136 -13.32 3.60 1.95
N ALA A 137 -13.04 2.89 3.04
CA ALA A 137 -13.34 1.47 3.20
C ALA A 137 -14.84 1.21 3.08
N GLN A 138 -15.69 2.05 3.70
CA GLN A 138 -17.15 1.96 3.56
C GLN A 138 -17.57 1.98 2.08
N LYS A 139 -17.05 2.94 1.30
CA LYS A 139 -17.35 3.01 -0.15
C LYS A 139 -16.89 1.79 -0.93
N VAL A 140 -15.82 1.12 -0.49
CA VAL A 140 -15.35 -0.13 -1.09
C VAL A 140 -16.28 -1.28 -0.72
N VAL A 141 -16.72 -1.36 0.55
CA VAL A 141 -17.70 -2.34 1.03
C VAL A 141 -19.02 -2.22 0.28
N ASP A 142 -19.56 -1.00 0.13
CA ASP A 142 -20.83 -0.74 -0.57
C ASP A 142 -20.82 -1.23 -2.03
N GLN A 143 -19.64 -1.35 -2.64
CA GLN A 143 -19.42 -1.81 -4.01
C GLN A 143 -19.00 -3.28 -4.09
N SER A 144 -18.77 -3.92 -2.95
CA SER A 144 -18.25 -5.28 -2.86
C SER A 144 -19.38 -6.31 -2.98
N ARG A 145 -19.03 -7.49 -3.48
CA ARG A 145 -19.88 -8.69 -3.42
C ARG A 145 -19.40 -9.68 -2.36
N ASP A 146 -18.32 -9.34 -1.65
CA ASP A 146 -17.77 -10.15 -0.57
C ASP A 146 -18.67 -10.05 0.67
N PRO A 147 -19.30 -11.15 1.11
CA PRO A 147 -20.20 -11.14 2.26
C PRO A 147 -19.49 -10.81 3.58
N TYR A 148 -18.16 -10.92 3.65
CA TYR A 148 -17.37 -10.63 4.85
C TYR A 148 -16.83 -9.19 4.90
N ALA A 149 -17.04 -8.39 3.85
CA ALA A 149 -16.48 -7.05 3.74
C ALA A 149 -16.98 -6.11 4.85
N GLU A 150 -18.28 -6.15 5.16
CA GLU A 150 -18.88 -5.38 6.27
C GLU A 150 -18.32 -5.80 7.62
N GLU A 151 -18.16 -7.10 7.85
CA GLU A 151 -17.61 -7.65 9.09
C GLU A 151 -16.16 -7.20 9.31
N HIS A 152 -15.32 -7.27 8.26
CA HIS A 152 -13.93 -6.81 8.33
C HIS A 152 -13.83 -5.32 8.65
N LEU A 153 -14.67 -4.48 8.03
CA LEU A 153 -14.71 -3.04 8.30
C LEU A 153 -15.20 -2.76 9.73
N ARG A 154 -16.25 -3.45 10.17
CA ARG A 154 -16.79 -3.32 11.54
C ARG A 154 -15.72 -3.70 12.57
N ALA A 155 -15.08 -4.85 12.41
CA ALA A 155 -14.04 -5.31 13.32
C ALA A 155 -12.85 -4.34 13.38
N PHE A 156 -12.44 -3.76 12.25
CA PHE A 156 -11.40 -2.72 12.23
C PHE A 156 -11.85 -1.47 13.01
N THR A 157 -13.06 -0.99 12.75
CA THR A 157 -13.61 0.23 13.38
C THR A 157 -13.75 0.08 14.89
N GLU A 158 -14.21 -1.08 15.37
CA GLU A 158 -14.32 -1.40 16.79
C GLU A 158 -12.95 -1.39 17.47
N ARG A 159 -11.93 -2.03 16.86
CA ARG A 159 -10.56 -2.01 17.39
C ARG A 159 -9.99 -0.59 17.43
N TRP A 160 -10.20 0.20 16.38
CA TRP A 160 -9.74 1.58 16.32
C TRP A 160 -10.37 2.44 17.41
N ALA A 161 -11.70 2.36 17.58
CA ALA A 161 -12.42 3.10 18.61
C ALA A 161 -11.92 2.75 20.02
N ALA A 162 -11.70 1.46 20.31
CA ALA A 162 -11.13 1.03 21.59
C ALA A 162 -9.73 1.60 21.83
N SER A 163 -8.89 1.64 20.79
CA SER A 163 -7.54 2.20 20.89
C SER A 163 -7.54 3.72 21.10
N ALA A 164 -8.44 4.46 20.43
CA ALA A 164 -8.58 5.90 20.58
C ALA A 164 -9.00 6.28 22.01
N GLN A 165 -9.96 5.55 22.58
CA GLN A 165 -10.43 5.76 23.96
C GLN A 165 -9.34 5.48 25.00
N GLY A 166 -8.49 4.48 24.77
CA GLY A 166 -7.35 4.19 25.64
C GLY A 166 -6.30 5.32 25.66
N ILE A 167 -6.07 5.97 24.53
CA ILE A 167 -5.15 7.12 24.42
C ILE A 167 -5.73 8.35 25.13
N ASP A 168 -7.01 8.62 24.93
CA ASP A 168 -7.69 9.78 25.54
C ASP A 168 -7.82 9.61 27.06
N GLY A 169 -8.09 8.39 27.55
CA GLY A 169 -8.14 8.07 28.98
C GLY A 169 -6.79 8.15 29.71
N LEU A 170 -5.67 8.08 28.99
CA LEU A 170 -4.32 8.30 29.52
C LEU A 170 -3.93 9.79 29.57
N GLY A 171 -4.81 10.69 29.12
CA GLY A 171 -4.54 12.14 29.10
C GLY A 171 -3.44 12.53 28.10
N LEU A 172 -3.18 11.71 27.08
CA LEU A 172 -2.14 11.92 26.07
C LEU A 172 -2.68 12.62 24.81
N THR A 173 -3.70 13.47 24.96
CA THR A 173 -4.06 14.47 23.96
C THR A 173 -3.28 15.75 24.24
N PRO A 174 -2.72 16.44 23.23
CA PRO A 174 -2.07 17.73 23.43
C PRO A 174 -3.02 18.78 23.99
#